data_AF-A0A1W9QR00-F1
#
_entry.id   AF-A0A1W9QR00-F1
#
_cell.length_a   1.000
_cell.length_b   1.000
_cell.length_c   1.000
_cell.angle_alpha   90.00
_cell.angle_beta   90.00
_cell.angle_gamma   90.00
#
_symmetry.space_group_name_H-M   'P 1'
#
loop_
_entity.id
_entity.type
_entity.pdbx_description
1 polymer ?
#
loop_
_entity_poly.entity_id
_entity_poly.type
_entity_poly.pdbx_seq_one_letter_code
_entity_poly.pdbx_strand_id
1 'polypeptide(L)' 'MNFAQLITGWTAEAIKVLYDQSIEPKSVQIEKTNPEFKGDFTLVVFPLLKLSKKSPQITAVEIGDYFIDNFTEIDSVEVV' A
#
# COMPACT_ATOMS: atom_id res chain seq x y z
N MET A 1 11.15 4.77 15.11
CA MET A 1 10.34 5.09 13.91
C MET A 1 9.12 4.20 13.90
N ASN A 2 7.96 4.72 13.50
CA ASN A 2 6.73 3.92 13.36
C ASN A 2 6.49 3.61 11.88
N PHE A 3 6.89 2.42 11.44
CA PHE A 3 6.78 2.01 10.03
C PHE A 3 5.34 2.02 9.51
N ALA A 4 4.35 1.69 10.35
CA ALA A 4 2.94 1.78 9.93
C ALA A 4 2.54 3.22 9.55
N GLN A 5 3.05 4.23 10.26
CA GLN A 5 2.82 5.64 9.89
C GLN A 5 3.54 6.03 8.60
N LEU A 6 4.71 5.48 8.33
CA LEU A 6 5.41 5.70 7.06
C LEU A 6 4.63 5.07 5.90
N ILE A 7 4.26 3.80 6.02
CA ILE A 7 3.54 3.06 4.98
C ILE A 7 2.20 3.74 4.66
N THR A 8 1.46 4.21 5.66
CA THR A 8 0.21 4.95 5.41
C THR A 8 0.44 6.26 4.66
N GLY A 9 1.53 6.99 4.95
CA GLY A 9 1.92 8.19 4.20
C GLY A 9 2.33 7.88 2.76
N TRP A 10 3.18 6.87 2.58
CA TRP A 10 3.61 6.39 1.26
C TRP A 10 2.44 5.88 0.42
N THR A 11 1.48 5.20 1.04
CA THR A 11 0.26 4.77 0.35
C THR A 11 -0.54 5.97 -0.15
N ALA A 12 -0.72 7.01 0.67
CA ALA A 12 -1.44 8.21 0.26
C ALA A 12 -0.73 8.93 -0.90
N GLU A 13 0.61 8.94 -0.90
CA GLU A 13 1.42 9.44 -2.01
C GLU A 13 1.23 8.60 -3.28
N ALA A 14 1.32 7.28 -3.17
CA ALA A 14 1.12 6.35 -4.29
C ALA A 14 -0.27 6.54 -4.92
N ILE A 15 -1.33 6.65 -4.11
CA ILE A 15 -2.69 6.90 -4.60
C ILE A 15 -2.77 8.22 -5.39
N LYS A 16 -2.07 9.26 -4.94
CA LYS A 16 -2.03 10.54 -5.64
C LYS A 16 -1.30 10.44 -6.97
N VAL A 17 -0.16 9.76 -7.01
CA VAL A 17 0.64 9.64 -8.24
C VAL A 17 -0.01 8.70 -9.25
N LEU A 18 -0.50 7.54 -8.81
CA LEU A 18 -1.03 6.50 -9.69
C LEU A 18 -2.45 6.79 -10.18
N TYR A 19 -3.28 7.45 -9.36
CA TYR A 19 -4.72 7.59 -9.61
C TYR A 19 -5.21 9.04 -9.64
N ASP A 20 -4.35 10.03 -9.39
CA ASP A 20 -4.71 11.44 -9.26
C ASP A 20 -5.87 11.64 -8.26
N GLN A 21 -5.86 10.85 -7.19
CA GLN A 21 -6.81 10.92 -6.09
C GLN A 21 -6.10 11.29 -4.79
N SER A 22 -6.84 11.79 -3.80
CA SER A 22 -6.28 12.05 -2.47
C SER A 22 -7.02 11.24 -1.42
N ILE A 23 -6.26 10.67 -0.50
CA ILE A 23 -6.75 9.93 0.66
C ILE A 23 -6.00 10.40 1.90
N GLU A 24 -6.68 10.48 3.03
CA GLU A 24 -6.01 10.74 4.31
C GLU A 24 -5.22 9.50 4.73
N PRO A 25 -3.96 9.64 5.20
CA PRO A 25 -3.18 8.50 5.68
C PRO A 25 -3.90 7.68 6.77
N LYS A 26 -4.77 8.32 7.57
CA LYS A 26 -5.59 7.66 8.59
C LYS A 26 -6.65 6.72 8.01
N SER A 27 -7.04 6.89 6.76
CA SER A 27 -7.99 6.02 6.06
C SER A 27 -7.32 4.79 5.46
N VAL A 28 -5.98 4.76 5.39
CA VAL A 28 -5.21 3.60 4.96
C VAL A 28 -5.11 2.62 6.13
N GLN A 29 -5.45 1.36 5.87
CA GLN A 29 -5.45 0.31 6.88
C GLN A 29 -4.22 -0.58 6.70
N ILE A 30 -3.41 -0.65 7.75
CA ILE A 30 -2.24 -1.52 7.84
C ILE A 30 -2.46 -2.51 8.97
N GLU A 31 -2.24 -3.78 8.66
CA GLU A 31 -2.32 -4.88 9.61
C GLU A 31 -0.95 -5.54 9.76
N LYS A 32 -0.78 -6.34 10.82
CA LYS A 32 0.38 -7.22 10.92
C LYS A 32 0.19 -8.37 9.94
N THR A 33 1.24 -8.70 9.20
CA THR A 33 1.22 -9.85 8.29
C THR A 33 0.93 -11.13 9.07
N ASN A 34 0.00 -11.93 8.57
CA ASN A 34 -0.26 -13.26 9.13
C ASN A 34 1.05 -14.07 9.02
N PRO A 35 1.50 -14.76 10.08
CA PRO A 35 2.70 -15.61 10.06
C PRO A 35 2.80 -16.62 8.90
N GLU A 36 1.69 -16.91 8.23
CA GLU A 36 1.64 -17.75 7.03
C GLU A 36 2.18 -17.06 5.75
N PHE A 37 2.29 -15.74 5.73
CA PHE A 37 2.80 -14.93 4.61
C PHE A 37 4.12 -14.23 4.95
N LYS A 38 4.84 -13.75 3.93
CA LYS A 38 6.10 -13.02 4.13
C LYS A 38 5.86 -11.52 4.26
N GLY A 39 6.58 -10.91 5.19
CA GLY A 39 6.58 -9.47 5.41
C GLY A 39 6.25 -9.09 6.87
N ASP A 40 6.52 -7.83 7.21
CA ASP A 40 6.25 -7.28 8.54
C ASP A 40 4.84 -6.68 8.64
N PHE A 41 4.34 -6.13 7.53
CA PHE A 41 3.07 -5.40 7.45
C PHE A 41 2.28 -5.78 6.19
N THR A 42 0.96 -5.76 6.32
CA THR A 42 0.03 -5.99 5.21
C THR A 42 -0.82 -4.74 4.98
N LEU A 43 -0.83 -4.25 3.74
CA LEU A 43 -1.68 -3.14 3.30
C LEU A 43 -3.02 -3.68 2.81
N VAL A 44 -4.12 -3.22 3.41
CA VAL A 44 -5.47 -3.58 2.96
C VAL A 44 -5.90 -2.68 1.81
N VAL A 45 -5.99 -3.23 0.60
CA VAL A 45 -6.31 -2.46 -0.62
C VAL A 45 -7.79 -2.26 -0.89
N PHE A 46 -8.68 -3.00 -0.21
CA PHE A 46 -10.14 -2.92 -0.42
C PHE A 46 -10.73 -1.50 -0.27
N PRO A 47 -10.34 -0.68 0.73
CA PRO A 47 -10.78 0.70 0.83
C PRO A 47 -10.31 1.58 -0.34
N LEU A 48 -9.22 1.20 -1.01
CA LEU A 48 -8.57 1.97 -2.07
C LEU A 48 -9.19 1.71 -3.45
N LEU A 49 -9.97 0.64 -3.62
CA LEU A 49 -10.54 0.25 -4.92
C LEU A 49 -11.44 1.32 -5.53
N LYS A 50 -12.13 2.11 -4.70
CA LYS A 50 -12.94 3.23 -5.17
C LYS A 50 -12.10 4.35 -5.78
N LEU A 51 -10.85 4.49 -5.33
CA LEU A 51 -9.90 5.49 -5.79
C LEU A 51 -9.16 4.99 -7.03
N SER A 52 -8.69 3.74 -7.00
CA SER A 52 -8.00 3.12 -8.13
C SER A 52 -8.92 2.82 -9.32
N LYS A 53 -10.22 2.56 -9.05
CA LYS A 53 -11.21 2.09 -10.02
C LYS A 53 -10.77 0.80 -10.75
N LYS A 54 -9.92 0.01 -10.09
CA LYS A 54 -9.32 -1.22 -10.60
C LYS A 54 -9.65 -2.41 -9.69
N SER A 55 -9.31 -3.61 -10.13
CA SER A 55 -9.46 -4.81 -9.31
C SER A 55 -8.50 -4.78 -8.11
N PRO A 56 -8.78 -5.56 -7.05
CA PRO A 56 -7.88 -5.69 -5.91
C PRO A 56 -6.46 -6.08 -6.29
N GLN A 57 -6.31 -7.10 -7.17
CA GLN A 57 -4.97 -7.55 -7.58
C GLN A 57 -4.20 -6.46 -8.30
N ILE A 58 -4.83 -5.75 -9.26
CA ILE A 58 -4.14 -4.70 -10.02
C ILE A 58 -3.76 -3.54 -9.10
N THR A 59 -4.67 -3.13 -8.20
CA THR A 59 -4.41 -2.05 -7.26
C THR A 59 -3.25 -2.39 -6.32
N ALA A 60 -3.20 -3.63 -5.83
CA ALA A 60 -2.13 -4.10 -4.96
C ALA A 60 -0.77 -4.15 -5.68
N VAL A 61 -0.75 -4.65 -6.92
CA VAL A 61 0.48 -4.70 -7.73
C VAL A 61 0.98 -3.28 -8.02
N GLU A 62 0.12 -2.38 -8.49
CA GLU A 62 0.56 -1.01 -8.84
C GLU A 62 1.10 -0.24 -7.63
N ILE A 63 0.46 -0.36 -6.47
CA ILE A 63 0.96 0.27 -5.24
C ILE A 63 2.26 -0.41 -4.78
N GLY A 64 2.35 -1.74 -4.88
CA GLY A 64 3.54 -2.51 -4.52
C GLY A 64 4.75 -2.16 -5.39
N ASP A 65 4.57 -2.09 -6.70
CA ASP A 65 5.60 -1.71 -7.66
C ASP A 65 6.04 -0.26 -7.40
N TYR A 66 5.09 0.66 -7.18
CA TYR A 66 5.42 2.05 -6.79
C TYR A 66 6.26 2.08 -5.51
N PHE A 67 5.97 1.22 -4.53
CA PHE A 67 6.72 1.17 -3.28
C PHE A 67 8.17 0.73 -3.48
N ILE A 68 8.39 -0.33 -4.24
CA ILE A 68 9.74 -0.85 -4.54
C ILE A 68 10.54 0.18 -5.35
N ASP A 69 9.89 0.88 -6.28
CA ASP A 69 10.56 1.86 -7.14
C ASP A 69 10.90 3.17 -6.43
N ASN A 70 10.15 3.57 -5.39
CA ASN A 70 10.27 4.89 -4.76
C ASN A 70 10.85 4.85 -3.33
N PHE A 71 10.79 3.71 -2.62
CA PHE A 71 11.23 3.61 -1.22
C PHE A 71 12.27 2.51 -1.04
N THR A 72 13.51 2.92 -0.76
CA THR A 72 14.64 2.02 -0.53
C THR A 72 14.47 1.12 0.70
N GLU A 73 13.58 1.49 1.61
CA GLU A 73 13.25 0.76 2.84
C GLU A 73 12.35 -0.45 2.58
N ILE A 74 11.79 -0.59 1.37
CA ILE A 74 10.91 -1.70 0.99
C ILE A 74 11.68 -2.65 0.07
N ASP A 75 12.01 -3.83 0.59
CA ASP A 75 12.78 -4.84 -0.13
C ASP A 75 11.91 -5.67 -1.09
N SER A 76 10.71 -6.04 -0.66
CA SER A 76 9.75 -6.81 -1.47
C SER A 76 8.31 -6.60 -1.03
N VAL A 77 7.38 -6.83 -1.96
CA VAL A 77 5.94 -6.80 -1.73
C VAL A 77 5.34 -8.11 -2.23
N GLU A 78 4.51 -8.74 -1.40
CA GLU A 78 3.74 -9.95 -1.74
C GLU A 78 2.26 -9.57 -1.87
N VAL A 79 1.62 -9.96 -2.97
CA VAL A 79 0.19 -9.74 -3.21
C VAL A 79 -0.55 -11.06 -3.06
N VAL A 80 -1.49 -11.12 -2.12
CA VAL A 80 -2.27 -12.32 -1.75
C VAL A 80 -3.77 -12.11 -1.85
#